data_AF-A0A163LFL4-F1
#
_entry.id   AF-A0A163LFL4-F1
#
_cell.length_a   1.000
_cell.length_b   1.000
_cell.length_c   1.000
_cell.angle_alpha   90.00
_cell.angle_beta   90.00
_cell.angle_gamma   90.00
#
_symmetry.space_group_name_H-M   'P 1'
#
loop_
_entity.id
_entity.type
_entity.pdbx_description
1 polymer ?
#
loop_
_entity_poly.entity_id
_entity_poly.type
_entity_poly.pdbx_seq_one_letter_code
_entity_poly.pdbx_strand_id
1 'polypeptide(L)'
;MRSWENLYNCAESYTLEDVAAQSDYVTRWSTLNDSYYFSAPFSGMVAPAAHNFVINFMSNYSAENPGGFLSRDVLKSFFAVTGEGPGSFVHNRGKERIPDNWYERPLANAYNISEVLADDQVPGIVRIGRNTVTTNSFAGVDLQDLTSGAFNAADFANGNKGACFLLQASLACLPDISNPLLSFC
;
A
#
# COMPACT_ATOMS: atom_id res chain seq x y z
N MET A 1 5.42 6.95 16.33
CA MET A 1 4.43 5.89 16.60
C MET A 1 3.00 6.23 16.13
N ARG A 2 2.67 7.49 15.81
CA ARG A 2 1.35 7.90 15.27
C ARG A 2 0.68 6.92 14.29
N SER A 3 1.31 6.62 13.15
CA SER A 3 0.69 5.76 12.13
C SER A 3 0.45 4.34 12.63
N TRP A 4 1.36 3.82 13.47
CA TRP A 4 1.21 2.51 14.11
C TRP A 4 0.03 2.51 15.08
N GLU A 5 -0.07 3.52 15.93
CA GLU A 5 -1.15 3.64 16.91
C GLU A 5 -2.51 3.77 16.23
N ASN A 6 -2.60 4.49 15.10
CA ASN A 6 -3.83 4.57 14.32
C ASN A 6 -4.25 3.17 13.83
N LEU A 7 -3.34 2.44 13.17
CA LEU A 7 -3.61 1.08 12.70
C LEU A 7 -4.02 0.17 13.86
N TYR A 8 -3.25 0.17 14.96
CA TYR A 8 -3.54 -0.63 16.14
C TYR A 8 -4.96 -0.42 16.69
N ASN A 9 -5.43 0.83 16.63
CA ASN A 9 -6.74 1.20 17.13
C ASN A 9 -7.89 0.96 16.14
N CYS A 10 -7.62 0.67 14.86
CA CYS A 10 -8.66 0.37 13.87
C CYS A 10 -9.43 -0.89 14.26
N ALA A 11 -8.74 -1.96 14.67
CA ALA A 11 -9.39 -3.21 15.00
C ALA A 11 -8.56 -4.10 15.95
N GLU A 12 -9.21 -5.12 16.51
CA GLU A 12 -8.54 -6.25 17.20
C GLU A 12 -8.18 -7.38 16.24
N SER A 13 -9.03 -7.57 15.23
CA SER A 13 -8.82 -8.42 14.07
C SER A 13 -9.02 -7.58 12.80
N TYR A 14 -8.03 -7.59 11.92
CA TYR A 14 -7.99 -6.69 10.79
C TYR A 14 -8.72 -7.25 9.57
N THR A 15 -9.40 -6.36 8.87
CA THR A 15 -10.04 -6.58 7.56
C THR A 15 -9.36 -5.74 6.48
N LEU A 16 -9.72 -5.98 5.21
CA LEU A 16 -9.28 -5.15 4.09
C LEU A 16 -9.71 -3.69 4.26
N GLU A 17 -10.89 -3.47 4.85
CA GLU A 17 -11.40 -2.12 5.11
C GLU A 17 -10.54 -1.36 6.12
N ASP A 18 -10.07 -2.03 7.18
CA ASP A 18 -9.22 -1.42 8.21
C ASP A 18 -7.87 -0.94 7.65
N VAL A 19 -7.22 -1.79 6.84
CA VAL A 19 -5.93 -1.46 6.24
C VAL A 19 -6.06 -0.40 5.14
N ALA A 20 -7.19 -0.38 4.43
CA ALA A 20 -7.49 0.68 3.46
C ALA A 20 -7.78 2.02 4.17
N ALA A 21 -8.53 2.01 5.28
CA ALA A 21 -8.74 3.20 6.11
C ALA A 21 -7.42 3.75 6.68
N GLN A 22 -6.52 2.86 7.11
CA GLN A 22 -5.17 3.24 7.51
C GLN A 22 -4.39 3.89 6.37
N SER A 23 -4.47 3.33 5.16
CA SER A 23 -3.81 3.86 3.97
C SER A 23 -4.27 5.28 3.65
N ASP A 24 -5.59 5.52 3.67
CA ASP A 24 -6.15 6.86 3.50
C ASP A 24 -5.69 7.82 4.62
N TYR A 25 -5.72 7.37 5.89
CA TYR A 25 -5.26 8.16 7.04
C TYR A 25 -3.82 8.65 6.88
N VAL A 26 -2.88 7.74 6.53
CA VAL A 26 -1.47 8.14 6.38
C VAL A 26 -1.27 9.06 5.19
N THR A 27 -2.01 8.84 4.11
CA THR A 27 -1.92 9.63 2.87
C THR A 27 -2.46 11.05 3.06
N ARG A 28 -3.62 11.19 3.72
CA ARG A 28 -4.19 12.49 4.11
C ARG A 28 -3.25 13.23 5.05
N TRP A 29 -2.67 12.54 6.03
CA TRP A 29 -1.73 13.19 6.93
C TRP A 29 -0.50 13.73 6.19
N SER A 30 0.09 12.97 5.26
CA SER A 30 1.24 13.45 4.47
C SER A 30 0.86 14.66 3.64
N THR A 31 -0.34 14.65 3.03
CA THR A 31 -0.87 15.80 2.28
C THR A 31 -1.00 17.05 3.17
N LEU A 32 -1.46 16.89 4.41
CA LEU A 32 -1.73 17.98 5.33
C LEU A 32 -0.48 18.50 6.08
N ASN A 33 0.58 17.70 6.18
CA ASN A 33 1.71 17.99 7.09
C ASN A 33 3.08 18.04 6.40
N ASP A 34 3.21 17.53 5.18
CA ASP A 34 4.46 17.53 4.44
C ASP A 34 4.34 18.35 3.14
N SER A 35 4.98 19.52 3.09
CA SER A 35 5.00 20.38 1.90
C SER A 35 5.67 19.73 0.68
N TYR A 36 6.47 18.67 0.89
CA TYR A 36 7.16 17.91 -0.15
C TYR A 36 6.47 16.58 -0.48
N TYR A 37 5.27 16.33 0.07
CA TYR A 37 4.53 15.12 -0.25
C TYR A 37 4.37 14.95 -1.76
N PHE A 38 4.84 13.81 -2.27
CA PHE A 38 4.80 13.43 -3.67
C PHE A 38 4.33 11.99 -3.79
N SER A 39 3.28 11.81 -4.59
CA SER A 39 2.72 10.52 -4.98
C SER A 39 3.06 10.32 -6.46
N ALA A 40 4.13 9.58 -6.74
CA ALA A 40 4.59 9.34 -8.10
C ALA A 40 3.65 8.34 -8.80
N PRO A 41 3.68 8.24 -10.15
CA PRO A 41 2.75 7.39 -10.88
C PRO A 41 2.71 5.93 -10.39
N PHE A 42 3.87 5.27 -10.29
CA PHE A 42 3.94 3.89 -9.79
C PHE A 42 3.82 3.80 -8.27
N SER A 43 4.57 4.60 -7.51
CA SER A 43 4.55 4.50 -6.04
C SER A 43 3.23 4.96 -5.43
N GLY A 44 2.49 5.85 -6.09
CA GLY A 44 1.16 6.30 -5.68
C GLY A 44 0.05 5.25 -5.86
N MET A 45 0.29 4.24 -6.71
CA MET A 45 -0.55 3.04 -6.78
C MET A 45 -0.06 1.99 -5.77
N VAL A 46 1.26 1.75 -5.72
CA VAL A 46 1.82 0.65 -4.91
C VAL A 46 1.76 0.92 -3.39
N ALA A 47 1.92 2.16 -2.94
CA ALA A 47 1.90 2.48 -1.51
C ALA A 47 0.53 2.18 -0.86
N PRO A 48 -0.60 2.51 -1.50
CA PRO A 48 -1.89 1.96 -1.13
C PRO A 48 -1.98 0.44 -1.08
N ALA A 49 -1.67 -0.22 -2.19
CA ALA A 49 -1.75 -1.67 -2.32
C ALA A 49 -0.91 -2.42 -1.27
N ALA A 50 0.21 -1.82 -0.82
CA ALA A 50 1.06 -2.38 0.21
C ALA A 50 0.36 -2.53 1.57
N HIS A 51 -0.71 -1.78 1.85
CA HIS A 51 -1.53 -1.98 3.04
C HIS A 51 -2.35 -3.28 2.93
N ASN A 52 -2.83 -3.62 1.73
CA ASN A 52 -3.53 -4.89 1.48
C ASN A 52 -2.57 -6.08 1.61
N PHE A 53 -1.27 -5.92 1.36
CA PHE A 53 -0.27 -6.96 1.62
C PHE A 53 -0.17 -7.34 3.10
N VAL A 54 -0.40 -6.40 4.01
CA VAL A 54 -0.37 -6.68 5.45
C VAL A 54 -1.40 -7.74 5.81
N ILE A 55 -2.65 -7.58 5.38
CA ILE A 55 -3.68 -8.59 5.68
C ILE A 55 -3.48 -9.86 4.84
N ASN A 56 -3.21 -9.75 3.55
CA ASN A 56 -3.15 -10.90 2.66
C ASN A 56 -1.93 -11.80 2.89
N PHE A 57 -0.82 -11.25 3.39
CA PHE A 57 0.43 -12.00 3.61
C PHE A 57 0.81 -12.19 5.06
N MET A 58 0.31 -11.38 6.00
CA MET A 58 0.65 -11.54 7.42
C MET A 58 -0.45 -12.22 8.24
N SER A 59 -1.64 -12.43 7.67
CA SER A 59 -2.69 -13.25 8.31
C SER A 59 -2.23 -14.67 8.57
N ASN A 60 -2.68 -15.27 9.67
CA ASN A 60 -2.42 -16.66 10.01
C ASN A 60 -3.50 -17.57 9.42
N TYR A 61 -3.12 -18.51 8.55
CA TYR A 61 -4.01 -19.44 7.85
C TYR A 61 -3.99 -20.83 8.51
N SER A 62 -4.30 -20.89 9.81
CA SER A 62 -4.33 -22.16 10.54
C SER A 62 -5.49 -23.05 10.08
N ALA A 63 -5.48 -24.33 10.47
CA ALA A 63 -6.58 -25.25 10.17
C ALA A 63 -7.92 -24.79 10.78
N GLU A 64 -7.86 -24.09 11.92
CA GLU A 64 -9.03 -23.50 12.58
C GLU A 64 -9.54 -22.24 11.86
N ASN A 65 -8.66 -21.51 11.17
CA ASN A 65 -8.98 -20.28 10.45
C ASN A 65 -8.45 -20.31 9.01
N PRO A 66 -9.01 -21.16 8.13
CA PRO A 66 -8.52 -21.33 6.76
C PRO A 66 -8.72 -20.09 5.87
N GLY A 67 -9.57 -19.14 6.30
CA GLY A 67 -9.75 -17.85 5.63
C GLY A 67 -8.63 -16.83 5.93
N GLY A 68 -7.74 -17.14 6.86
CA GLY A 68 -6.73 -16.21 7.35
C GLY A 68 -7.27 -15.29 8.44
N PHE A 69 -6.46 -15.07 9.46
CA PHE A 69 -6.79 -14.15 10.55
C PHE A 69 -5.57 -13.33 10.96
N LEU A 70 -5.67 -12.01 10.86
CA LEU A 70 -4.63 -11.09 11.34
C LEU A 70 -5.04 -10.51 12.70
N SER A 71 -4.33 -10.91 13.76
CA SER A 71 -4.50 -10.36 15.10
C SER A 71 -3.49 -9.25 15.38
N ARG A 72 -3.74 -8.46 16.43
CA ARG A 72 -2.77 -7.49 16.96
C ARG A 72 -1.43 -8.12 17.33
N ASP A 73 -1.42 -9.33 17.89
CA ASP A 73 -0.18 -10.01 18.28
C ASP A 73 0.63 -10.45 17.06
N VAL A 74 -0.05 -10.99 16.05
CA VAL A 74 0.58 -11.34 14.77
C VAL A 74 1.17 -10.09 14.12
N LEU A 75 0.37 -9.01 14.03
CA LEU A 75 0.81 -7.73 13.48
C LEU A 75 2.03 -7.17 14.24
N LYS A 76 1.99 -7.15 15.57
CA LYS A 76 3.10 -6.70 16.43
C LYS A 76 4.38 -7.49 16.19
N SER A 77 4.27 -8.82 16.00
CA SER A 77 5.42 -9.68 15.73
C SER A 77 6.08 -9.33 14.39
N PHE A 78 5.30 -9.22 13.32
CA PHE A 78 5.82 -8.89 11.99
C PHE A 78 6.51 -7.51 11.95
N PHE A 79 5.96 -6.52 12.65
CA PHE A 79 6.52 -5.16 12.70
C PHE A 79 7.44 -4.90 13.90
N ALA A 80 7.80 -5.94 14.66
CA ALA A 80 8.68 -5.85 15.84
C ALA A 80 8.25 -4.82 16.90
N VAL A 81 6.94 -4.60 17.09
CA VAL A 81 6.43 -3.62 18.05
C VAL A 81 6.03 -4.27 19.37
N THR A 82 6.60 -3.78 20.46
CA THR A 82 6.26 -4.18 21.84
C THR A 82 5.50 -3.07 22.56
N GLY A 83 4.88 -3.39 23.71
CA GLY A 83 4.06 -2.47 24.51
C GLY A 83 2.62 -2.98 24.64
N GLU A 84 1.92 -2.56 25.70
CA GLU A 84 0.56 -3.02 26.03
C GLU A 84 -0.51 -2.24 25.27
N GLY A 85 -0.20 -1.01 24.86
CA GLY A 85 -1.16 -0.12 24.19
C GLY A 85 -0.58 1.21 23.74
N PRO A 86 -1.42 2.07 23.13
CA PRO A 86 -1.02 3.41 22.68
C PRO A 86 -0.29 4.21 23.76
N GLY A 87 0.76 4.94 23.38
CA GLY A 87 1.62 5.67 24.32
C GLY A 87 2.70 4.84 25.01
N SER A 88 2.63 3.50 24.95
CA SER A 88 3.67 2.58 25.49
C SER A 88 4.42 1.81 24.41
N PHE A 89 4.06 1.98 23.13
CA PHE A 89 4.64 1.20 22.05
C PHE A 89 6.08 1.56 21.74
N VAL A 90 6.90 0.53 21.50
CA VAL A 90 8.30 0.65 21.10
C VAL A 90 8.54 -0.23 19.87
N HIS A 91 9.05 0.37 18.80
CA HIS A 91 9.47 -0.36 17.60
C HIS A 91 10.91 -0.86 17.78
N ASN A 92 11.08 -2.18 17.81
CA ASN A 92 12.37 -2.85 17.97
C ASN A 92 12.98 -3.16 16.60
N ARG A 93 13.55 -2.14 15.96
CA ARG A 93 14.13 -2.25 14.61
C ARG A 93 15.08 -3.45 14.49
N GLY A 94 14.94 -4.22 13.41
CA GLY A 94 15.78 -5.40 13.14
C GLY A 94 15.39 -6.66 13.92
N LYS A 95 14.24 -6.65 14.60
CA LYS A 95 13.68 -7.80 15.33
C LYS A 95 12.32 -8.24 14.77
N GLU A 96 12.04 -7.88 13.53
CA GLU A 96 10.86 -8.31 12.78
C GLU A 96 10.90 -9.83 12.64
N ARG A 97 9.80 -10.50 12.99
CA ARG A 97 9.74 -11.96 12.93
C ARG A 97 8.36 -12.48 12.58
N ILE A 98 8.33 -13.56 11.80
CA ILE A 98 7.14 -14.39 11.67
C ILE A 98 6.80 -14.94 13.06
N PRO A 99 5.56 -14.78 13.56
CA PRO A 99 5.17 -15.29 14.86
C PRO A 99 5.25 -16.81 14.94
N ASP A 100 5.45 -17.33 16.15
CA ASP A 100 5.36 -18.76 16.42
C ASP A 100 3.92 -19.27 16.15
N ASN A 101 3.76 -20.49 15.64
CA ASN A 101 2.47 -21.07 15.22
C ASN A 101 1.71 -20.28 14.14
N TRP A 102 2.45 -19.63 13.24
CA TRP A 102 1.91 -18.96 12.07
C TRP A 102 1.98 -19.86 10.83
N TYR A 103 0.89 -19.88 10.04
CA TYR A 103 0.76 -20.66 8.81
C TYR A 103 0.53 -19.75 7.61
N GLU A 104 1.23 -20.03 6.51
CA GLU A 104 1.19 -19.24 5.29
C GLU A 104 -0.14 -19.38 4.54
N ARG A 105 -0.45 -18.37 3.71
CA ARG A 105 -1.59 -18.42 2.79
C ARG A 105 -1.46 -19.62 1.85
N PRO A 106 -2.49 -20.47 1.70
CA PRO A 106 -2.41 -21.64 0.82
C PRO A 106 -2.15 -21.25 -0.64
N LEU A 107 -1.26 -21.99 -1.32
CA LEU A 107 -0.96 -21.78 -2.75
C LEU A 107 -2.19 -21.93 -3.66
N ALA A 108 -3.17 -22.75 -3.25
CA ALA A 108 -4.44 -22.90 -3.97
C ALA A 108 -5.29 -21.62 -3.99
N ASN A 109 -4.99 -20.66 -3.10
CA ASN A 109 -5.59 -19.34 -3.04
C ASN A 109 -4.47 -18.29 -3.00
N ALA A 110 -3.57 -18.31 -3.98
CA ALA A 110 -2.43 -17.38 -4.01
C ALA A 110 -2.89 -15.94 -4.32
N TYR A 111 -2.40 -14.98 -3.53
CA TYR A 111 -2.68 -13.55 -3.76
C TYR A 111 -1.89 -13.03 -4.96
N ASN A 112 -2.60 -12.65 -6.03
CA ASN A 112 -2.00 -12.29 -7.32
C ASN A 112 -2.34 -10.85 -7.75
N ILE A 113 -1.72 -10.38 -8.84
CA ILE A 113 -1.86 -9.00 -9.32
C ILE A 113 -3.32 -8.63 -9.61
N SER A 114 -4.12 -9.55 -10.16
CA SER A 114 -5.53 -9.28 -10.46
C SER A 114 -6.34 -9.04 -9.18
N GLU A 115 -6.02 -9.74 -8.09
CA GLU A 115 -6.64 -9.52 -6.79
C GLU A 115 -6.16 -8.21 -6.14
N VAL A 116 -4.89 -7.86 -6.28
CA VAL A 116 -4.38 -6.54 -5.84
C VAL A 116 -5.15 -5.39 -6.46
N LEU A 117 -5.36 -5.46 -7.78
CA LEU A 117 -6.12 -4.45 -8.52
C LEU A 117 -7.61 -4.46 -8.15
N ALA A 118 -8.15 -5.62 -7.76
CA ALA A 118 -9.54 -5.75 -7.34
C ALA A 118 -9.79 -5.25 -5.92
N ASP A 119 -8.79 -5.32 -5.02
CA ASP A 119 -8.89 -4.89 -3.61
C ASP A 119 -8.69 -3.37 -3.43
N ASP A 120 -8.08 -2.69 -4.41
CA ASP A 120 -7.79 -1.24 -4.40
C ASP A 120 -9.03 -0.33 -4.65
N GLN A 121 -10.21 -0.72 -4.14
CA GLN A 121 -11.48 -0.04 -4.47
C GLN A 121 -11.84 1.17 -3.61
N VAL A 122 -11.04 1.54 -2.61
CA VAL A 122 -11.42 2.71 -1.80
C VAL A 122 -11.26 3.99 -2.63
N PRO A 123 -12.36 4.71 -2.93
CA PRO A 123 -12.31 5.86 -3.82
C PRO A 123 -11.38 6.96 -3.27
N GLY A 124 -10.45 7.42 -4.10
CA GLY A 124 -9.52 8.52 -3.76
C GLY A 124 -8.24 8.12 -3.02
N ILE A 125 -8.02 6.82 -2.79
CA ILE A 125 -6.75 6.33 -2.23
C ILE A 125 -5.62 6.42 -3.28
N VAL A 126 -5.85 5.97 -4.51
CA VAL A 126 -4.88 6.13 -5.60
C VAL A 126 -4.92 7.58 -6.06
N ARG A 127 -3.78 8.26 -5.96
CA ARG A 127 -3.58 9.65 -6.38
C ARG A 127 -2.19 9.82 -6.95
N ILE A 128 -2.06 10.60 -8.01
CA ILE A 128 -0.76 10.97 -8.60
C ILE A 128 -0.66 12.48 -8.52
N GLY A 129 0.45 12.99 -7.99
CA GLY A 129 0.61 14.44 -7.79
C GLY A 129 1.48 14.79 -6.60
N ARG A 130 1.56 16.08 -6.28
CA ARG A 130 2.37 16.60 -5.17
C ARG A 130 1.73 17.79 -4.50
N ASN A 131 2.20 18.11 -3.31
CA ASN A 131 2.01 19.43 -2.72
C ASN A 131 2.82 20.51 -3.48
N THR A 132 2.20 21.68 -3.69
CA THR A 132 2.80 22.84 -4.34
C THR A 132 3.56 23.72 -3.33
N VAL A 133 4.61 23.17 -2.71
CA VAL A 133 5.56 23.88 -1.83
C VAL A 133 4.98 24.33 -0.47
N THR A 134 3.67 24.29 -0.27
CA THR A 134 3.01 24.45 1.03
C THR A 134 2.29 23.17 1.43
N THR A 135 2.03 22.98 2.73
CA THR A 135 1.16 21.89 3.18
C THR A 135 -0.28 22.10 2.69
N ASN A 136 -1.06 21.01 2.60
CA ASN A 136 -2.45 21.05 2.15
C ASN A 136 -2.65 21.73 0.79
N SER A 137 -1.74 21.50 -0.16
CA SER A 137 -1.76 22.12 -1.49
C SER A 137 -1.60 21.07 -2.60
N PHE A 138 -2.23 19.92 -2.42
CA PHE A 138 -2.07 18.79 -3.32
C PHE A 138 -2.63 19.13 -4.70
N ALA A 139 -1.75 19.19 -5.69
CA ALA A 139 -2.08 19.26 -7.10
C ALA A 139 -1.98 17.84 -7.68
N GLY A 140 -3.15 17.23 -7.87
CA GLY A 140 -3.31 15.94 -8.52
C GLY A 140 -3.27 16.05 -10.04
N VAL A 141 -2.87 14.97 -10.70
CA VAL A 141 -3.03 14.78 -12.14
C VAL A 141 -3.89 13.54 -12.35
N ASP A 142 -4.93 13.66 -13.16
CA ASP A 142 -5.76 12.52 -13.52
C ASP A 142 -5.02 11.59 -14.49
N LEU A 143 -5.24 10.28 -14.33
CA LEU A 143 -4.63 9.26 -15.20
C LEU A 143 -5.01 9.43 -16.67
N GLN A 144 -6.21 9.95 -16.94
CA GLN A 144 -6.65 10.25 -18.30
C GLN A 144 -5.86 11.42 -18.90
N ASP A 145 -5.58 12.45 -18.10
CA ASP A 145 -4.77 13.60 -18.52
C ASP A 145 -3.32 13.19 -18.78
N LEU A 146 -2.76 12.29 -17.95
CA LEU A 146 -1.43 11.69 -18.13
C LEU A 146 -1.27 10.96 -19.46
N THR A 147 -2.36 10.46 -20.03
CA THR A 147 -2.33 9.73 -21.31
C THR A 147 -2.90 10.54 -22.47
N SER A 148 -3.31 11.80 -22.24
CA SER A 148 -4.06 12.61 -23.21
C SER A 148 -5.30 11.88 -23.75
N GLY A 149 -5.94 11.05 -22.91
CA GLY A 149 -7.09 10.22 -23.28
C GLY A 149 -6.78 8.94 -24.06
N ALA A 150 -5.51 8.58 -24.23
CA ALA A 150 -5.12 7.33 -24.91
C ALA A 150 -5.52 6.07 -24.14
N PHE A 151 -5.66 6.16 -22.81
CA PHE A 151 -6.16 5.08 -21.97
C PHE A 151 -7.27 5.59 -21.06
N ASN A 152 -8.38 4.86 -21.00
CA ASN A 152 -9.43 5.08 -20.00
C ASN A 152 -9.23 4.12 -18.81
N ALA A 153 -10.00 4.31 -17.72
CA ALA A 153 -9.90 3.48 -16.51
C ALA A 153 -10.09 1.97 -16.79
N ALA A 154 -10.89 1.59 -17.79
CA ALA A 154 -11.09 0.20 -18.18
C ALA A 154 -9.87 -0.38 -18.91
N ASP A 155 -9.16 0.41 -19.71
CA ASP A 155 -7.90 -0.02 -20.34
C ASP A 155 -6.78 -0.19 -19.30
N PHE A 156 -6.76 0.68 -18.28
CA PHE A 156 -5.85 0.58 -17.14
C PHE A 156 -6.09 -0.68 -16.29
N ALA A 157 -7.35 -1.05 -16.09
CA ALA A 157 -7.76 -2.26 -15.37
C ALA A 157 -7.62 -3.55 -16.20
N ASN A 158 -7.30 -3.45 -17.50
CA ASN A 158 -7.16 -4.60 -18.38
C ASN A 158 -5.76 -5.24 -18.24
N GLY A 159 -5.70 -6.31 -17.45
CA GLY A 159 -4.47 -7.07 -17.23
C GLY A 159 -3.40 -6.23 -16.53
N ASN A 160 -2.18 -6.23 -17.08
CA ASN A 160 -1.04 -5.50 -16.53
C ASN A 160 -0.75 -4.16 -17.24
N LYS A 161 -1.57 -3.75 -18.22
CA LYS A 161 -1.31 -2.56 -19.05
C LYS A 161 -1.14 -1.29 -18.23
N GLY A 162 -2.00 -1.08 -17.25
CA GLY A 162 -1.93 0.08 -16.37
C GLY A 162 -0.67 0.11 -15.51
N ALA A 163 -0.32 -1.03 -14.90
CA ALA A 163 0.89 -1.15 -14.10
C ALA A 163 2.16 -0.92 -14.94
N CYS A 164 2.23 -1.47 -16.16
CA CYS A 164 3.32 -1.24 -17.10
C CYS A 164 3.44 0.24 -17.48
N PHE A 165 2.33 0.91 -17.79
CA PHE A 165 2.34 2.34 -18.09
C PHE A 165 2.84 3.17 -16.91
N LEU A 166 2.38 2.91 -15.70
CA LEU A 166 2.81 3.66 -14.51
C LEU A 166 4.27 3.43 -14.17
N LEU A 167 4.76 2.21 -14.38
CA LEU A 167 6.18 1.91 -14.27
C LEU A 167 6.99 2.72 -15.30
N GLN A 168 6.59 2.70 -16.57
CA GLN A 168 7.26 3.47 -17.63
C GLN A 168 7.22 4.98 -17.34
N ALA A 169 6.07 5.52 -16.92
CA ALA A 169 5.93 6.92 -16.55
C ALA A 169 6.85 7.30 -15.39
N SER A 170 7.04 6.38 -14.42
CA SER A 170 7.96 6.61 -13.30
C SER A 170 9.42 6.59 -13.74
N LEU A 171 9.77 5.71 -14.68
CA LEU A 171 11.11 5.65 -15.26
C LEU A 171 11.42 6.86 -16.15
N ALA A 172 10.43 7.38 -16.89
CA ALA A 172 10.59 8.56 -17.74
C ALA A 172 10.88 9.85 -16.95
N CYS A 173 10.52 9.90 -15.66
CA CYS A 173 10.86 11.00 -14.77
C CYS A 173 12.25 10.87 -14.11
N LEU A 174 12.97 9.76 -14.31
CA LEU A 174 14.36 9.62 -13.84
C LEU A 174 15.31 10.31 -14.83
N PRO A 175 16.37 10.99 -14.37
CA PRO A 175 17.38 11.56 -15.26
C PRO A 175 18.03 10.44 -16.08
N ASP A 176 17.80 10.47 -17.40
CA ASP A 176 18.25 9.47 -18.36
C ASP A 176 19.76 9.61 -18.59
N ILE A 177 20.57 8.73 -17.98
CA ILE A 177 22.01 8.66 -18.28
C ILE A 177 22.44 7.30 -18.84
N SER A 178 21.58 6.25 -18.84
CA SER A 178 21.74 4.98 -19.60
C SER A 178 20.98 3.82 -18.94
N ASN A 179 19.67 3.66 -19.18
CA ASN A 179 18.94 2.51 -18.61
C ASN A 179 18.50 1.47 -19.67
N PRO A 180 19.25 0.35 -19.83
CA PRO A 180 18.84 -0.77 -20.70
C PRO A 180 17.55 -1.49 -20.25
N LEU A 181 16.99 -1.19 -19.07
CA LEU A 181 15.69 -1.73 -18.62
C LEU A 181 14.49 -1.25 -19.43
N LEU A 182 14.63 -0.15 -20.18
CA LEU A 182 13.57 0.34 -21.08
C LEU A 182 13.45 -0.51 -22.36
N SER A 183 14.38 -1.43 -22.63
CA SER A 183 14.37 -2.27 -23.83
C SER A 183 13.48 -3.52 -23.71
N PHE A 184 12.95 -3.82 -22.52
CA PHE A 184 12.17 -5.05 -22.25
C PHE A 184 10.71 -4.78 -21.86
N CYS A 185 10.19 -3.62 -22.26
CA CYS A 185 8.76 -3.30 -22.21
C CYS A 185 8.26 -2.98 -23.61
#